data_AF-A0A3M2GUY5-F1
#
_entry.id   AF-A0A3M2GUY5-F1
#
_cell.length_a   1.000
_cell.length_b   1.000
_cell.length_c   1.000
_cell.angle_alpha   90.00
_cell.angle_beta   90.00
_cell.angle_gamma   90.00
#
_symmetry.space_group_name_H-M   'P 1'
#
loop_
_entity.id
_entity.type
_entity.pdbx_description
1 polymer ?
#
loop_
_entity_poly.entity_id
_entity_poly.type
_entity_poly.pdbx_seq_one_letter_code
_entity_poly.pdbx_strand_id
1 'polypeptide(L)'
;MSFSPPAWARRLEQADRALLFLDELTTCSAAVQAAMLRIIQERVAGDMALGEHVRIVAAANPPDQAVLGIDLDPPMLNRFTHVTWEIDLAAWGEWVLSQPSLAPDRAPEVRSKILGFLEFRPGLVVSVPEDPGTNQPWPSLRSWYGAMVQLEADPDDDAFVHDTLRGTVGEAAAVEFTAWSTESELPRPADVLADPKVVRWEELRPDQAFAVMTGLRGLLGARRRVARRDWEAAIRVLDVAAAAGRADVGVPLLRWLFERVPKDARIPASLKEHYLELLQMARLVPG
;
A
#
# COMPACT_ATOMS: atom_id res chain seq x y z
N MET A 1 -3.12 47.73 13.32
CA MET A 1 -4.15 46.79 12.84
C MET A 1 -3.87 45.46 13.51
N SER A 2 -4.88 44.81 14.10
CA SER A 2 -4.72 43.46 14.66
C SER A 2 -5.11 42.43 13.60
N PHE A 3 -4.24 41.45 13.36
CA PHE A 3 -4.51 40.33 12.47
C PHE A 3 -5.19 39.21 13.24
N SER A 4 -6.48 39.03 12.98
CA SER A 4 -7.25 37.95 13.60
C SER A 4 -6.63 36.59 13.26
N PRO A 5 -6.38 35.72 14.24
CA PRO A 5 -5.81 34.41 13.98
C PRO A 5 -6.83 33.52 13.25
N PRO A 6 -6.37 32.68 12.32
CA PRO A 6 -7.24 31.78 11.58
C PRO A 6 -7.88 30.73 12.52
N ALA A 7 -9.04 30.22 12.13
CA ALA A 7 -9.81 29.28 12.96
C ALA A 7 -9.04 28.00 13.30
N TRP A 8 -8.12 27.54 12.43
CA TRP A 8 -7.28 26.40 12.72
C TRP A 8 -6.30 26.68 13.87
N ALA A 9 -5.74 27.89 13.97
CA ALA A 9 -4.78 28.22 15.02
C ALA A 9 -5.45 28.15 16.40
N ARG A 10 -6.64 28.74 16.53
CA ARG A 10 -7.43 28.68 17.78
C ARG A 10 -7.74 27.25 18.21
N ARG A 11 -8.05 26.37 17.25
CA ARG A 11 -8.31 24.95 17.53
C ARG A 11 -7.06 24.22 18.04
N LEU A 12 -5.89 24.53 17.47
CA LEU A 12 -4.62 23.96 17.94
C LEU A 12 -4.30 24.40 19.37
N GLU A 13 -4.54 25.68 19.67
CA GLU A 13 -4.24 26.23 21.00
C GLU A 13 -5.14 25.65 22.10
N GLN A 14 -6.40 25.37 21.78
CA GLN A 14 -7.36 24.78 22.73
C GLN A 14 -7.14 23.29 23.00
N ALA A 15 -6.31 22.61 22.20
CA ALA A 15 -6.06 21.19 22.36
C ALA A 15 -4.88 20.94 23.32
N ASP A 16 -4.95 19.90 24.16
CA ASP A 16 -3.85 19.53 25.07
C ASP A 16 -2.57 19.12 24.31
N ARG A 17 -2.73 18.53 23.12
CA ARG A 17 -1.67 18.14 22.19
C ARG A 17 -2.17 18.38 20.77
N ALA A 18 -1.34 19.00 19.93
CA ALA A 18 -1.76 19.33 18.58
C ALA A 18 -0.65 19.13 17.55
N LEU A 19 -1.05 18.85 16.31
CA LEU A 19 -0.16 18.78 15.15
C LEU A 19 -0.71 19.68 14.05
N LEU A 20 0.12 20.61 13.58
CA LEU A 20 -0.10 21.40 12.37
C LEU A 20 0.60 20.68 11.21
N PHE A 21 -0.20 20.17 10.28
CA PHE A 21 0.31 19.56 9.05
C PHE A 21 0.23 20.56 7.90
N LEU A 22 1.37 20.85 7.29
CA LEU A 22 1.52 21.75 6.14
C LEU A 22 1.79 20.91 4.90
N ASP A 23 0.79 20.74 4.04
CA ASP A 23 0.93 19.93 2.83
C ASP A 23 1.43 20.75 1.64
N GLU A 24 2.07 20.07 0.70
CA GLU A 24 2.59 20.62 -0.57
C GLU A 24 3.41 21.92 -0.45
N LEU A 25 4.35 22.00 0.51
CA LEU A 25 5.08 23.24 0.75
C LEU A 25 5.85 23.75 -0.49
N THR A 26 6.28 22.84 -1.36
CA THR A 26 6.98 23.13 -2.62
C THR A 26 6.06 23.59 -3.76
N THR A 27 4.73 23.50 -3.66
CA THR A 27 3.80 23.96 -4.72
C THR A 27 3.23 25.35 -4.45
N CYS A 28 3.45 25.90 -3.25
CA CYS A 28 2.95 27.22 -2.89
C CYS A 28 3.88 28.34 -3.38
N SER A 29 3.32 29.50 -3.69
CA SER A 29 4.09 30.63 -4.21
C SER A 29 5.14 31.12 -3.22
N ALA A 30 6.24 31.73 -3.69
CA ALA A 30 7.31 32.24 -2.84
C ALA A 30 6.82 33.22 -1.76
N ALA A 31 5.78 34.01 -2.05
CA ALA A 31 5.16 34.90 -1.06
C ALA A 31 4.44 34.12 0.06
N VAL A 32 3.79 33.01 -0.28
CA VAL A 32 3.17 32.11 0.71
C VAL A 32 4.25 31.41 1.53
N GLN A 33 5.31 30.89 0.90
CA GLN A 33 6.44 30.28 1.61
C GLN A 33 7.08 31.27 2.61
N ALA A 34 7.35 32.51 2.18
CA ALA A 34 7.90 33.54 3.05
C ALA A 34 6.97 33.86 4.24
N ALA A 35 5.66 33.90 4.03
CA ALA A 35 4.70 34.07 5.11
C ALA A 35 4.66 32.87 6.07
N MET A 36 4.88 31.65 5.58
CA MET A 36 4.94 30.43 6.40
C MET A 36 6.14 30.43 7.37
N LEU A 37 7.24 31.11 7.06
CA LEU A 37 8.37 31.24 7.99
C LEU A 37 7.95 31.82 9.34
N ARG A 38 7.00 32.75 9.38
CA ARG A 38 6.48 33.29 10.64
C ARG A 38 5.75 32.23 11.46
N ILE A 39 4.99 31.36 10.81
CA ILE A 39 4.28 30.26 11.49
C ILE A 39 5.28 29.18 11.95
N ILE A 40 6.27 28.84 11.12
CA ILE A 40 7.22 27.77 11.39
C ILE A 40 8.24 28.20 12.44
N GLN A 41 8.81 29.39 12.28
CA GLN A 41 9.91 29.87 13.10
C GLN A 41 9.45 30.65 14.33
N GLU A 42 8.58 31.64 14.15
CA GLU A 42 8.10 32.46 15.26
C GLU A 42 6.93 31.80 15.99
N ARG A 43 6.34 30.75 15.39
CA ARG A 43 5.15 30.08 15.92
C ARG A 43 3.98 31.04 16.07
N VAL A 44 3.80 31.96 15.12
CA VAL A 44 2.72 32.95 15.16
C VAL A 44 1.83 32.86 13.91
N ALA A 45 0.51 32.76 14.12
CA ALA A 45 -0.51 32.80 13.09
C ALA A 45 -1.44 34.00 13.32
N GLY A 46 -1.39 34.99 12.43
CA GLY A 46 -2.01 36.30 12.68
C GLY A 46 -1.29 37.01 13.83
N ASP A 47 -2.01 37.30 14.92
CA ASP A 47 -1.46 37.84 16.18
C ASP A 47 -1.38 36.79 17.31
N MET A 48 -1.66 35.52 17.02
CA MET A 48 -1.71 34.46 18.03
C MET A 48 -0.46 33.59 17.98
N ALA A 49 0.21 33.44 19.12
CA ALA A 49 1.28 32.46 19.29
C ALA A 49 0.70 31.04 19.41
N LEU A 50 1.37 30.07 18.80
CA LEU A 50 1.11 28.64 18.92
C LEU A 50 1.91 28.09 20.09
N GLY A 51 1.23 27.56 21.10
CA GLY A 51 1.87 26.99 22.29
C GLY A 51 2.83 25.84 21.98
N GLU A 52 3.76 25.57 22.89
CA GLU A 52 4.83 24.55 22.70
C GLU A 52 4.29 23.13 22.50
N HIS A 53 3.03 22.86 22.87
CA HIS A 53 2.35 21.59 22.66
C HIS A 53 1.96 21.34 21.18
N VAL A 54 2.05 22.37 20.32
CA VAL A 54 1.78 22.25 18.88
C VAL A 54 3.04 21.79 18.15
N ARG A 55 3.03 20.60 17.56
CA ARG A 55 4.09 20.13 16.65
C ARG A 55 3.78 20.53 15.22
N ILE A 56 4.79 20.96 14.47
CA ILE A 56 4.64 21.37 13.06
C ILE A 56 5.30 20.29 12.21
N VAL A 57 4.56 19.75 11.25
CA VAL A 57 5.04 18.78 10.27
C VAL A 57 4.69 19.32 8.89
N ALA A 58 5.62 19.24 7.96
CA ALA A 58 5.39 19.62 6.58
C ALA A 58 5.61 18.41 5.65
N ALA A 59 4.83 18.33 4.58
CA ALA A 59 5.06 17.45 3.47
C ALA A 59 5.39 18.28 2.22
N ALA A 60 6.35 17.79 1.45
CA ALA A 60 6.80 18.41 0.23
C ALA A 60 7.23 17.32 -0.74
N ASN A 61 6.76 17.40 -1.98
CA ASN A 61 7.31 16.60 -3.06
C ASN A 61 8.59 17.27 -3.57
N PRO A 62 9.60 16.49 -3.99
CA PRO A 62 10.73 17.02 -4.73
C PRO A 62 10.25 17.94 -5.88
N PRO A 63 10.88 19.11 -6.10
CA PRO A 63 10.41 20.08 -7.09
C PRO A 63 10.30 19.53 -8.52
N ASP A 64 11.16 18.59 -8.88
CA ASP A 64 11.15 17.85 -10.15
C ASP A 64 9.96 16.88 -10.30
N GLN A 65 9.30 16.52 -9.19
CA GLN A 65 8.12 15.64 -9.16
C GLN A 65 6.81 16.40 -8.89
N ALA A 66 6.89 17.70 -8.58
CA ALA A 66 5.76 18.54 -8.25
C ALA A 66 5.34 19.40 -9.45
N VAL A 67 4.04 19.42 -9.76
CA VAL A 67 3.50 20.37 -10.75
C VAL A 67 3.71 21.79 -10.22
N LEU A 68 4.51 22.59 -10.93
CA LEU A 68 4.95 23.92 -10.48
C LEU A 68 5.80 23.90 -9.20
N GLY A 69 6.58 22.84 -9.00
CA GLY A 69 7.52 22.73 -7.89
C GLY A 69 8.49 23.91 -7.81
N ILE A 70 8.55 24.54 -6.66
CA ILE A 70 9.49 25.60 -6.30
C ILE A 70 10.40 25.05 -5.20
N ASP A 71 11.71 25.18 -5.41
CA ASP A 71 12.70 24.87 -4.38
C ASP A 71 12.43 25.62 -3.08
N LEU A 72 12.56 24.91 -1.96
CA LEU A 72 12.54 25.57 -0.65
C LEU A 72 13.85 26.36 -0.49
N ASP A 73 13.74 27.63 -0.11
CA ASP A 73 14.90 28.46 0.14
C ASP A 73 15.71 27.96 1.36
N PRO A 74 17.03 28.24 1.44
CA PRO A 74 17.85 27.82 2.58
C PRO A 74 17.30 28.27 3.95
N PRO A 75 16.71 29.47 4.10
CA PRO A 75 16.00 29.85 5.32
C PRO A 75 14.91 28.87 5.74
N MET A 76 14.05 28.42 4.83
CA MET A 76 13.00 27.43 5.09
C MET A 76 13.60 26.06 5.43
N LEU A 77 14.56 25.60 4.62
CA LEU A 77 15.23 24.31 4.83
C LEU A 77 15.86 24.21 6.22
N ASN A 78 16.48 25.28 6.71
CA ASN A 78 17.15 25.30 8.02
C ASN A 78 16.19 25.35 9.22
N ARG A 79 14.86 25.39 9.01
CA ARG A 79 13.86 25.33 10.10
C ARG A 79 13.21 23.97 10.28
N PHE A 80 13.52 23.00 9.42
CA PHE A 80 12.99 21.64 9.50
C PHE A 80 14.09 20.61 9.73
N THR A 81 13.72 19.52 10.41
CA THR A 81 14.42 18.24 10.28
C THR A 81 13.83 17.53 9.06
N HIS A 82 14.69 17.18 8.10
CA HIS A 82 14.27 16.55 6.86
C HIS A 82 14.25 15.03 7.02
N VAL A 83 13.12 14.41 6.67
CA VAL A 83 12.95 12.96 6.64
C VAL A 83 12.51 12.60 5.22
N THR A 84 13.32 11.82 4.53
CA THR A 84 12.93 11.27 3.23
C THR A 84 11.93 10.15 3.45
N TRP A 85 10.76 10.26 2.82
CA TRP A 85 9.73 9.22 2.86
C TRP A 85 9.85 8.32 1.63
N GLU A 86 10.23 7.07 1.85
CA GLU A 86 10.28 6.07 0.79
C GLU A 86 8.95 5.32 0.71
N ILE A 87 8.56 4.94 -0.51
CA ILE A 87 7.34 4.16 -0.74
C ILE A 87 7.63 2.71 -0.38
N ASP A 88 6.86 2.19 0.58
CA ASP A 88 6.84 0.78 0.94
C ASP A 88 5.61 0.13 0.27
N LEU A 89 5.85 -0.58 -0.83
CA LEU A 89 4.81 -1.28 -1.59
C LEU A 89 4.13 -2.36 -0.75
N ALA A 90 4.88 -3.05 0.12
CA ALA A 90 4.33 -4.09 0.98
C ALA A 90 3.37 -3.47 2.00
N ALA A 91 3.77 -2.40 2.69
CA ALA A 91 2.90 -1.69 3.64
C ALA A 91 1.66 -1.11 2.95
N TRP A 92 1.80 -0.57 1.74
CA TRP A 92 0.67 -0.11 0.94
C TRP A 92 -0.27 -1.26 0.54
N GLY A 93 0.29 -2.40 0.12
CA GLY A 93 -0.49 -3.61 -0.16
C GLY A 93 -1.28 -4.10 1.05
N GLU A 94 -0.69 -4.05 2.25
CA GLU A 94 -1.39 -4.39 3.49
C GLU A 94 -2.58 -3.45 3.73
N TRP A 95 -2.39 -2.15 3.49
CA TRP A 95 -3.45 -1.15 3.58
C TRP A 95 -4.54 -1.38 2.53
N VAL A 96 -4.17 -1.61 1.26
CA VAL A 96 -5.08 -1.91 0.14
C VAL A 96 -5.95 -3.11 0.47
N LEU A 97 -5.38 -4.21 0.95
CA LEU A 97 -6.13 -5.40 1.32
C LEU A 97 -7.06 -5.20 2.53
N SER A 98 -6.78 -4.22 3.39
CA SER A 98 -7.63 -3.88 4.53
C SER A 98 -8.81 -2.95 4.19
N GLN A 99 -8.79 -2.32 3.00
CA GLN A 99 -9.85 -1.40 2.61
C GLN A 99 -11.16 -2.15 2.31
N PRO A 100 -12.33 -1.58 2.68
CA PRO A 100 -13.61 -2.17 2.30
C PRO A 100 -13.76 -2.22 0.77
N SER A 101 -14.64 -3.11 0.30
CA SER A 101 -14.99 -3.25 -1.11
C SER A 101 -16.50 -3.39 -1.25
N LEU A 102 -17.05 -2.87 -2.36
CA LEU A 102 -18.43 -3.10 -2.77
C LEU A 102 -18.62 -4.50 -3.39
N ALA A 103 -17.54 -5.15 -3.83
CA ALA A 103 -17.51 -6.50 -4.39
C ALA A 103 -16.48 -7.36 -3.62
N PRO A 104 -16.75 -7.69 -2.33
CA PRO A 104 -15.78 -8.36 -1.45
C PRO A 104 -15.35 -9.76 -1.93
N ASP A 105 -16.14 -10.42 -2.77
CA ASP A 105 -15.79 -11.72 -3.36
C ASP A 105 -14.79 -11.60 -4.53
N ARG A 106 -14.73 -10.42 -5.18
CA ARG A 106 -13.86 -10.13 -6.34
C ARG A 106 -12.61 -9.34 -5.98
N ALA A 107 -12.71 -8.48 -4.96
CA ALA A 107 -11.62 -7.62 -4.52
C ALA A 107 -10.30 -8.35 -4.24
N PRO A 108 -10.27 -9.52 -3.57
CA PRO A 108 -9.03 -10.24 -3.34
C PRO A 108 -8.27 -10.55 -4.62
N GLU A 109 -8.96 -10.98 -5.67
CA GLU A 109 -8.36 -11.34 -6.95
C GLU A 109 -7.81 -10.11 -7.69
N VAL A 110 -8.63 -9.06 -7.82
CA VAL A 110 -8.24 -7.82 -8.49
C VAL A 110 -7.03 -7.18 -7.82
N ARG A 111 -7.10 -7.01 -6.49
CA ARG A 111 -6.05 -6.36 -5.71
C ARG A 111 -4.77 -7.17 -5.72
N SER A 112 -4.84 -8.50 -5.62
CA SER A 112 -3.64 -9.33 -5.63
C SER A 112 -2.97 -9.42 -6.99
N LYS A 113 -3.75 -9.41 -8.09
CA LYS A 113 -3.19 -9.33 -9.45
C LYS A 113 -2.42 -8.02 -9.64
N ILE A 114 -3.00 -6.88 -9.28
CA ILE A 114 -2.29 -5.59 -9.42
C ILE A 114 -1.09 -5.51 -8.47
N LEU A 115 -1.20 -5.94 -7.20
CA LEU A 115 -0.06 -5.96 -6.30
C LEU A 115 1.07 -6.87 -6.80
N GLY A 116 0.74 -8.05 -7.34
CA GLY A 116 1.70 -8.94 -7.99
C GLY A 116 2.38 -8.31 -9.20
N PHE A 117 1.61 -7.63 -10.04
CA PHE A 117 2.16 -6.89 -11.18
C PHE A 117 3.13 -5.79 -10.73
N LEU A 118 2.82 -5.08 -9.65
CA LEU A 118 3.69 -4.02 -9.13
C LEU A 118 4.98 -4.54 -8.50
N GLU A 119 4.97 -5.75 -7.92
CA GLU A 119 6.20 -6.45 -7.54
C GLU A 119 7.03 -6.85 -8.77
N PHE A 120 6.39 -7.25 -9.87
CA PHE A 120 7.06 -7.56 -11.14
C PHE A 120 7.62 -6.31 -11.84
N ARG A 121 6.89 -5.20 -11.78
CA ARG A 121 7.24 -3.90 -12.38
C ARG A 121 7.31 -2.79 -11.32
N PRO A 122 8.35 -2.80 -10.45
CA PRO A 122 8.48 -1.79 -9.40
C PRO A 122 8.58 -0.36 -9.93
N GLY A 123 9.11 -0.18 -11.15
CA GLY A 123 9.17 1.13 -11.83
C GLY A 123 7.80 1.71 -12.22
N LEU A 124 6.72 0.92 -12.14
CA LEU A 124 5.34 1.36 -12.38
C LEU A 124 4.55 1.60 -11.09
N VAL A 125 5.16 1.42 -9.90
CA VAL A 125 4.51 1.79 -8.62
C VAL A 125 4.22 3.28 -8.58
N VAL A 126 5.22 4.08 -8.96
CA VAL A 126 5.13 5.52 -9.22
C VAL A 126 5.98 5.81 -10.45
N SER A 127 5.35 6.29 -11.52
CA SER A 127 6.01 6.66 -12.78
C SER A 127 5.55 8.04 -13.20
N VAL A 128 6.18 9.07 -12.63
CA VAL A 128 5.87 10.47 -12.90
C VAL A 128 6.29 10.81 -14.33
N PRO A 129 5.42 11.39 -15.17
CA PRO A 129 5.80 11.82 -16.52
C PRO A 129 6.90 12.89 -16.50
N GLU A 130 7.84 12.81 -17.45
CA GLU A 130 8.92 13.80 -17.59
C GLU A 130 8.41 15.18 -18.06
N ASP A 131 7.30 15.21 -18.81
CA ASP A 131 6.62 16.44 -19.21
C ASP A 131 5.38 16.69 -18.34
N PRO A 132 5.41 17.68 -17.43
CA PRO A 132 4.28 18.02 -16.56
C PRO A 132 3.04 18.51 -17.33
N GLY A 133 3.19 18.87 -18.62
CA GLY A 133 2.10 19.24 -19.51
C GLY A 133 1.28 18.06 -20.06
N THR A 134 1.69 16.82 -19.76
CA THR A 134 0.94 15.62 -20.15
C THR A 134 -0.40 15.56 -19.41
N ASN A 135 -1.49 15.81 -20.12
CA ASN A 135 -2.85 15.73 -19.58
C ASN A 135 -3.39 14.28 -19.56
N GLN A 136 -2.52 13.31 -19.25
CA GLN A 136 -2.83 11.88 -19.29
C GLN A 136 -2.69 11.27 -17.88
N PRO A 137 -3.49 10.24 -17.57
CA PRO A 137 -3.29 9.44 -16.37
C PRO A 137 -1.92 8.75 -16.40
N TRP A 138 -1.35 8.55 -15.22
CA TRP A 138 -0.04 7.90 -15.07
C TRP A 138 0.01 7.03 -13.80
N PRO A 139 0.94 6.08 -13.71
CA PRO A 139 1.03 5.13 -12.60
C PRO A 139 1.43 5.80 -11.28
N SER A 140 0.55 5.73 -10.29
CA SER A 140 0.76 6.19 -8.91
C SER A 140 -0.04 5.29 -7.98
N LEU A 141 0.32 5.23 -6.68
CA LEU A 141 -0.47 4.49 -5.70
C LEU A 141 -1.97 4.88 -5.73
N ARG A 142 -2.26 6.17 -5.96
CA ARG A 142 -3.63 6.67 -6.07
C ARG A 142 -4.36 6.15 -7.31
N SER A 143 -3.71 6.18 -8.48
CA SER A 143 -4.32 5.70 -9.73
C SER A 143 -4.47 4.18 -9.73
N TRP A 144 -3.50 3.43 -9.21
CA TRP A 144 -3.60 1.98 -9.05
C TRP A 144 -4.74 1.59 -8.11
N TYR A 145 -4.88 2.25 -6.96
CA TYR A 145 -6.01 2.00 -6.07
C TYR A 145 -7.35 2.34 -6.73
N GLY A 146 -7.42 3.47 -7.46
CA GLY A 146 -8.59 3.85 -8.24
C GLY A 146 -8.95 2.85 -9.34
N ALA A 147 -7.95 2.24 -9.98
CA ALA A 147 -8.13 1.16 -10.94
C ALA A 147 -8.70 -0.08 -10.25
N MET A 148 -8.08 -0.54 -9.15
CA MET A 148 -8.56 -1.70 -8.38
C MET A 148 -10.05 -1.57 -8.02
N VAL A 149 -10.45 -0.42 -7.46
CA VAL A 149 -11.84 -0.18 -7.04
C VAL A 149 -12.82 -0.25 -8.22
N GLN A 150 -12.43 0.19 -9.41
CA GLN A 150 -13.29 0.12 -10.60
C GLN A 150 -13.33 -1.29 -11.18
N LEU A 151 -12.18 -1.96 -11.28
CA LEU A 151 -12.06 -3.31 -11.82
C LEU A 151 -12.82 -4.36 -11.00
N GLU A 152 -13.01 -4.11 -9.70
CA GLU A 152 -13.88 -4.92 -8.84
C GLU A 152 -15.33 -5.05 -9.35
N ALA A 153 -15.78 -4.12 -10.20
CA ALA A 153 -17.13 -4.14 -10.78
C ALA A 153 -17.31 -5.26 -11.82
N ASP A 154 -16.30 -5.53 -12.65
CA ASP A 154 -16.34 -6.61 -13.65
C ASP A 154 -14.93 -7.05 -14.10
N PRO A 155 -14.21 -7.82 -13.26
CA PRO A 155 -12.82 -8.19 -13.53
C PRO A 155 -12.66 -9.25 -14.63
N ASP A 156 -13.78 -9.82 -15.11
CA ASP A 156 -13.80 -10.88 -16.13
C ASP A 156 -14.02 -10.32 -17.55
N ASP A 157 -14.34 -9.02 -17.69
CA ASP A 157 -14.46 -8.34 -18.99
C ASP A 157 -13.12 -7.70 -19.37
N ASP A 158 -12.34 -8.40 -20.21
CA ASP A 158 -11.02 -7.94 -20.67
C ASP A 158 -11.04 -6.54 -21.28
N ALA A 159 -12.10 -6.16 -22.01
CA ALA A 159 -12.21 -4.84 -22.63
C ALA A 159 -12.41 -3.77 -21.56
N PHE A 160 -13.30 -4.02 -20.60
CA PHE A 160 -13.48 -3.15 -19.44
C PHE A 160 -12.21 -3.03 -18.61
N VAL A 161 -11.51 -4.14 -18.38
CA VAL A 161 -10.25 -4.17 -17.62
C VAL A 161 -9.20 -3.28 -18.29
N HIS A 162 -8.97 -3.50 -19.58
CA HIS A 162 -7.99 -2.74 -20.36
C HIS A 162 -8.34 -1.24 -20.42
N ASP A 163 -9.59 -0.90 -20.73
CA ASP A 163 -10.02 0.50 -20.83
C ASP A 163 -9.96 1.23 -19.49
N THR A 164 -10.30 0.55 -18.39
CA THR A 164 -10.20 1.09 -17.03
C THR A 164 -8.74 1.37 -16.67
N LEU A 165 -7.84 0.42 -16.93
CA LEU A 165 -6.41 0.61 -16.67
C LEU A 165 -5.84 1.74 -17.52
N ARG A 166 -6.12 1.77 -18.82
CA ARG A 166 -5.69 2.86 -19.70
C ARG A 166 -6.17 4.21 -19.17
N GLY A 167 -7.43 4.31 -18.76
CA GLY A 167 -8.03 5.55 -18.25
C GLY A 167 -7.54 5.99 -16.87
N THR A 168 -6.88 5.11 -16.10
CA THR A 168 -6.46 5.38 -14.71
C THR A 168 -4.95 5.47 -14.54
N VAL A 169 -4.18 4.57 -15.15
CA VAL A 169 -2.72 4.47 -15.04
C VAL A 169 -1.98 4.74 -16.35
N GLY A 170 -2.71 4.96 -17.44
CA GLY A 170 -2.14 5.25 -18.76
C GLY A 170 -1.94 4.01 -19.63
N GLU A 171 -1.82 4.23 -20.94
CA GLU A 171 -1.75 3.17 -21.96
C GLU A 171 -0.59 2.19 -21.74
N ALA A 172 0.63 2.70 -21.52
CA ALA A 172 1.81 1.85 -21.40
C ALA A 172 1.68 0.86 -20.23
N ALA A 173 1.24 1.33 -19.07
CA ALA A 173 1.03 0.48 -17.91
C ALA A 173 -0.13 -0.51 -18.09
N ALA A 174 -1.20 -0.10 -18.79
CA ALA A 174 -2.32 -0.99 -19.10
C ALA A 174 -1.91 -2.15 -20.02
N VAL A 175 -1.12 -1.87 -21.06
CA VAL A 175 -0.60 -2.89 -21.98
C VAL A 175 0.33 -3.86 -21.24
N GLU A 176 1.26 -3.34 -20.43
CA GLU A 176 2.16 -4.18 -19.64
C GLU A 176 1.43 -5.07 -18.63
N PHE A 177 0.44 -4.51 -17.91
CA PHE A 177 -0.38 -5.28 -16.99
C PHE A 177 -1.15 -6.38 -17.72
N THR A 178 -1.78 -6.06 -18.85
CA THR A 178 -2.57 -7.02 -19.63
C THR A 178 -1.70 -8.18 -20.12
N ALA A 179 -0.50 -7.87 -20.64
CA ALA A 179 0.45 -8.89 -21.06
C ALA A 179 0.89 -9.79 -19.89
N TRP A 180 1.24 -9.20 -18.75
CA TRP A 180 1.65 -9.95 -17.55
C TRP A 180 0.51 -10.80 -16.99
N SER A 181 -0.71 -10.27 -16.95
CA SER A 181 -1.89 -10.98 -16.42
C SER A 181 -2.22 -12.19 -17.28
N THR A 182 -2.21 -12.03 -18.60
CA THR A 182 -2.43 -13.13 -19.55
C THR A 182 -1.34 -14.19 -19.47
N GLU A 183 -0.06 -13.80 -19.37
CA GLU A 183 1.03 -14.76 -19.24
C GLU A 183 1.01 -15.51 -17.90
N SER A 184 0.53 -14.86 -16.83
CA SER A 184 0.60 -15.42 -15.48
C SER A 184 -0.52 -16.39 -15.15
N GLU A 185 -1.67 -16.31 -15.84
CA GLU A 185 -2.84 -17.19 -15.67
C GLU A 185 -3.15 -17.51 -14.19
N LEU A 186 -3.05 -16.50 -13.32
CA LEU A 186 -3.08 -16.72 -11.88
C LEU A 186 -4.44 -17.28 -11.43
N PRO A 187 -4.47 -18.38 -10.66
CA PRO A 187 -5.73 -18.95 -10.18
C PRO A 187 -6.39 -18.06 -9.14
N ARG A 188 -7.72 -18.12 -9.06
CA ARG A 188 -8.48 -17.33 -8.10
C ARG A 188 -8.13 -17.76 -6.67
N PRO A 189 -8.00 -16.82 -5.71
CA PRO A 189 -7.64 -17.17 -4.33
C PRO A 189 -8.54 -18.22 -3.68
N ALA A 190 -9.84 -18.23 -4.04
CA ALA A 190 -10.79 -19.20 -3.51
C ALA A 190 -10.48 -20.64 -4.00
N ASP A 191 -10.04 -20.78 -5.24
CA ASP A 191 -9.68 -22.08 -5.83
C ASP A 191 -8.39 -22.60 -5.21
N VAL A 192 -7.39 -21.73 -5.00
CA VAL A 192 -6.14 -22.07 -4.31
C VAL A 192 -6.37 -22.49 -2.86
N LEU A 193 -7.24 -21.77 -2.14
CA LEU A 193 -7.60 -22.11 -0.77
C LEU A 193 -8.32 -23.47 -0.68
N ALA A 194 -9.12 -23.81 -1.70
CA ALA A 194 -9.84 -25.07 -1.77
C ALA A 194 -8.92 -26.25 -2.10
N ASP A 195 -8.03 -26.08 -3.09
CA ASP A 195 -7.05 -27.08 -3.50
C ASP A 195 -5.71 -26.40 -3.88
N PRO A 196 -4.65 -26.51 -3.06
CA PRO A 196 -3.35 -25.91 -3.38
C PRO A 196 -2.69 -26.49 -4.62
N LYS A 197 -3.17 -27.61 -5.17
CA LYS A 197 -2.61 -28.25 -6.37
C LYS A 197 -3.06 -27.61 -7.68
N VAL A 198 -4.02 -26.69 -7.65
CA VAL A 198 -4.38 -25.89 -8.83
C VAL A 198 -3.25 -24.95 -9.26
N VAL A 199 -2.30 -24.70 -8.37
CA VAL A 199 -1.10 -23.92 -8.63
C VAL A 199 0.07 -24.86 -8.93
N ARG A 200 0.80 -24.59 -10.01
CA ARG A 200 2.08 -25.22 -10.31
C ARG A 200 3.22 -24.44 -9.66
N TRP A 201 3.39 -24.63 -8.35
CA TRP A 201 4.27 -23.81 -7.50
C TRP A 201 5.72 -23.76 -7.99
N GLU A 202 6.21 -24.86 -8.55
CA GLU A 202 7.55 -25.00 -9.09
C GLU A 202 7.77 -24.11 -10.32
N GLU A 203 6.72 -23.92 -11.13
CA GLU A 203 6.73 -23.14 -12.36
C GLU A 203 6.54 -21.63 -12.12
N LEU A 204 6.01 -21.22 -10.96
CA LEU A 204 5.73 -19.81 -10.68
C LEU A 204 7.00 -18.97 -10.53
N ARG A 205 6.99 -17.77 -11.11
CA ARG A 205 7.93 -16.71 -10.77
C ARG A 205 7.65 -16.13 -9.37
N PRO A 206 8.62 -15.47 -8.72
CA PRO A 206 8.42 -14.86 -7.40
C PRO A 206 7.23 -13.89 -7.33
N ASP A 207 7.04 -13.04 -8.34
CA ASP A 207 5.92 -12.09 -8.43
C ASP A 207 4.56 -12.78 -8.49
N GLN A 208 4.47 -13.89 -9.23
CA GLN A 208 3.25 -14.69 -9.36
C GLN A 208 2.93 -15.41 -8.05
N ALA A 209 3.94 -16.01 -7.42
CA ALA A 209 3.76 -16.68 -6.14
C ALA A 209 3.39 -15.69 -5.03
N PHE A 210 3.98 -14.49 -5.04
CA PHE A 210 3.56 -13.37 -4.19
C PHE A 210 2.11 -12.98 -4.44
N ALA A 211 1.68 -12.83 -5.70
CA ALA A 211 0.30 -12.50 -6.06
C ALA A 211 -0.69 -13.53 -5.51
N VAL A 212 -0.38 -14.82 -5.62
CA VAL A 212 -1.21 -15.91 -5.08
C VAL A 212 -1.32 -15.80 -3.55
N MET A 213 -0.20 -15.63 -2.84
CA MET A 213 -0.20 -15.50 -1.36
C MET A 213 -0.94 -14.24 -0.89
N THR A 214 -0.77 -13.12 -1.59
CA THR A 214 -1.46 -11.85 -1.35
C THR A 214 -2.95 -11.98 -1.58
N GLY A 215 -3.38 -12.70 -2.61
CA GLY A 215 -4.78 -12.99 -2.89
C GLY A 215 -5.43 -13.83 -1.78
N LEU A 216 -4.74 -14.84 -1.27
CA LEU A 216 -5.20 -15.62 -0.12
C LEU A 216 -5.34 -14.74 1.13
N ARG A 217 -4.36 -13.86 1.39
CA ARG A 217 -4.44 -12.90 2.50
C ARG A 217 -5.65 -12.00 2.36
N GLY A 218 -5.89 -11.44 1.17
CA GLY A 218 -7.07 -10.62 0.88
C GLY A 218 -8.38 -11.36 1.10
N LEU A 219 -8.49 -12.59 0.58
CA LEU A 219 -9.69 -13.42 0.70
C LEU A 219 -10.02 -13.76 2.16
N LEU A 220 -9.01 -14.09 2.96
CA LEU A 220 -9.17 -14.39 4.37
C LEU A 220 -9.45 -13.12 5.19
N GLY A 221 -8.83 -11.99 4.82
CA GLY A 221 -8.98 -10.69 5.47
C GLY A 221 -10.34 -10.03 5.24
N ALA A 222 -10.99 -10.30 4.10
CA ALA A 222 -12.35 -9.84 3.81
C ALA A 222 -13.40 -10.46 4.76
N ARG A 223 -13.06 -11.55 5.46
CA ARG A 223 -13.96 -12.21 6.41
C ARG A 223 -13.88 -11.52 7.76
N ARG A 224 -15.03 -11.34 8.41
CA ARG A 224 -15.10 -10.80 9.79
C ARG A 224 -14.20 -11.55 10.78
N ARG A 225 -14.04 -12.86 10.56
CA ARG A 225 -13.11 -13.72 11.30
C ARG A 225 -12.63 -14.84 10.39
N VAL A 226 -11.35 -15.19 10.48
CA VAL A 226 -10.80 -16.39 9.86
C VAL A 226 -11.32 -17.61 10.62
N ALA A 227 -12.14 -18.44 9.97
CA ALA A 227 -12.61 -19.68 10.57
C ALA A 227 -11.48 -20.71 10.63
N ARG A 228 -11.56 -21.65 11.58
CA ARG A 228 -10.55 -22.69 11.75
C ARG A 228 -10.27 -23.46 10.45
N ARG A 229 -11.32 -23.84 9.72
CA ARG A 229 -11.22 -24.53 8.43
C ARG A 229 -10.37 -23.75 7.42
N ASP A 230 -10.55 -22.44 7.35
CA ASP A 230 -9.86 -21.58 6.39
C ASP A 230 -8.42 -21.34 6.80
N TRP A 231 -8.19 -21.17 8.10
CA TRP A 231 -6.83 -21.09 8.64
C TRP A 231 -6.05 -22.37 8.34
N GLU A 232 -6.64 -23.54 8.62
CA GLU A 232 -6.03 -24.84 8.31
C GLU A 232 -5.84 -25.03 6.80
N ALA A 233 -6.74 -24.52 5.97
CA ALA A 233 -6.59 -24.54 4.52
C ALA A 233 -5.43 -23.67 4.04
N ALA A 234 -5.31 -22.45 4.55
CA ALA A 234 -4.20 -21.55 4.24
C ALA A 234 -2.85 -22.13 4.68
N ILE A 235 -2.81 -22.79 5.84
CA ILE A 235 -1.63 -23.52 6.32
C ILE A 235 -1.25 -24.67 5.38
N ARG A 236 -2.22 -25.41 4.83
CA ARG A 236 -1.95 -26.43 3.80
C ARG A 236 -1.39 -25.81 2.52
N VAL A 237 -1.88 -24.63 2.11
CA VAL A 237 -1.32 -23.93 0.94
C VAL A 237 0.14 -23.56 1.18
N LEU A 238 0.45 -22.97 2.33
CA LEU A 238 1.83 -22.62 2.71
C LEU A 238 2.74 -23.84 2.74
N ASP A 239 2.25 -24.98 3.24
CA ASP A 239 3.01 -26.22 3.29
C ASP A 239 3.32 -26.78 1.90
N VAL A 240 2.32 -26.81 1.00
CA VAL A 240 2.51 -27.26 -0.39
C VAL A 240 3.45 -26.33 -1.15
N ALA A 241 3.29 -25.02 -1.01
CA ALA A 241 4.19 -24.04 -1.62
C ALA A 241 5.63 -24.19 -1.11
N ALA A 242 5.81 -24.37 0.20
CA ALA A 242 7.12 -24.55 0.80
C ALA A 242 7.80 -25.85 0.35
N ALA A 243 7.06 -26.95 0.26
CA ALA A 243 7.56 -28.22 -0.28
C ALA A 243 8.00 -28.11 -1.75
N ALA A 244 7.42 -27.17 -2.50
CA ALA A 244 7.81 -26.83 -3.87
C ALA A 244 8.93 -25.77 -3.94
N GLY A 245 9.58 -25.43 -2.82
CA GLY A 245 10.68 -24.47 -2.76
C GLY A 245 10.25 -23.00 -2.74
N ARG A 246 8.97 -22.69 -2.46
CA ARG A 246 8.40 -21.33 -2.37
C ARG A 246 8.11 -20.91 -0.93
N ALA A 247 9.01 -21.27 -0.01
CA ALA A 247 8.81 -20.97 1.41
C ALA A 247 8.91 -19.45 1.69
N ASP A 248 9.81 -18.76 1.00
CA ASP A 248 10.10 -17.32 1.11
C ASP A 248 8.85 -16.44 0.89
N VAL A 249 8.09 -16.69 -0.18
CA VAL A 249 6.89 -15.91 -0.53
C VAL A 249 5.72 -16.15 0.43
N GLY A 250 5.75 -17.25 1.20
CA GLY A 250 4.71 -17.59 2.18
C GLY A 250 4.87 -16.88 3.53
N VAL A 251 6.04 -16.29 3.81
CA VAL A 251 6.35 -15.68 5.13
C VAL A 251 5.36 -14.57 5.53
N PRO A 252 4.97 -13.62 4.66
CA PRO A 252 4.02 -12.56 5.03
C PRO A 252 2.65 -13.13 5.43
N LEU A 253 2.10 -14.07 4.64
CA LEU A 253 0.83 -14.72 4.95
C LEU A 253 0.92 -15.52 6.25
N LEU A 254 2.02 -16.25 6.46
CA LEU A 254 2.24 -17.03 7.68
C LEU A 254 2.25 -16.13 8.94
N ARG A 255 2.99 -15.01 8.91
CA ARG A 255 3.01 -14.02 10.00
C ARG A 255 1.62 -13.48 10.29
N TRP A 256 0.87 -13.11 9.25
CA TRP A 256 -0.49 -12.59 9.39
C TRP A 256 -1.47 -13.63 9.99
N LEU A 257 -1.30 -14.91 9.66
CA LEU A 257 -2.08 -16.02 10.21
C LEU A 257 -1.75 -16.31 11.69
N PHE A 258 -0.53 -16.01 12.15
CA PHE A 258 -0.12 -16.21 13.54
C PHE A 258 -0.81 -15.27 14.52
N GLU A 259 -1.16 -14.07 14.08
CA GLU A 259 -2.01 -13.17 14.86
C GLU A 259 -3.46 -13.70 15.00
N ARG A 260 -3.80 -14.76 14.24
CA ARG A 260 -5.17 -15.28 14.04
C ARG A 260 -5.31 -16.77 14.31
N VAL A 261 -4.41 -17.36 15.10
CA VAL A 261 -4.39 -18.81 15.36
C VAL A 261 -5.67 -19.27 16.08
N PRO A 262 -6.41 -20.26 15.55
CA PRO A 262 -7.53 -20.87 16.24
C PRO A 262 -7.08 -21.61 17.51
N LYS A 263 -7.94 -21.69 18.51
CA LYS A 263 -7.69 -22.52 19.70
C LYS A 263 -7.41 -23.97 19.30
N ASP A 264 -6.36 -24.55 19.88
CA ASP A 264 -5.93 -25.94 19.67
C ASP A 264 -5.60 -26.31 18.21
N ALA A 265 -5.26 -25.31 17.39
CA ALA A 265 -4.81 -25.54 16.02
C ALA A 265 -3.49 -26.33 16.02
N ARG A 266 -3.41 -27.33 15.14
CA ARG A 266 -2.20 -28.14 14.95
C ARG A 266 -1.45 -27.67 13.73
N ILE A 267 -0.14 -27.55 13.86
CA ILE A 267 0.76 -27.16 12.78
C ILE A 267 1.31 -28.42 12.11
N PRO A 268 1.18 -28.58 10.78
CA PRO A 268 1.76 -29.71 10.05
C PRO A 268 3.26 -29.87 10.33
N ALA A 269 3.75 -31.11 10.36
CA ALA A 269 5.16 -31.38 10.61
C ALA A 269 6.06 -30.83 9.49
N SER A 270 5.64 -31.00 8.24
CA SER A 270 6.27 -30.48 7.02
C SER A 270 6.42 -28.95 7.03
N LEU A 271 5.44 -28.23 7.58
CA LEU A 271 5.55 -26.77 7.71
C LEU A 271 6.66 -26.37 8.70
N LYS A 272 6.90 -27.19 9.73
CA LYS A 272 8.01 -26.95 10.69
C LYS A 272 9.37 -27.09 10.03
N GLU A 273 9.51 -27.98 9.05
CA GLU A 273 10.78 -28.17 8.33
C GLU A 273 11.19 -26.90 7.59
N HIS A 274 10.22 -26.18 7.01
CA HIS A 274 10.47 -25.00 6.20
C HIS A 274 10.42 -23.67 6.99
N TYR A 275 9.66 -23.62 8.10
CA TYR A 275 9.39 -22.38 8.84
C TYR A 275 9.72 -22.45 10.34
N LEU A 276 10.62 -23.36 10.75
CA LEU A 276 10.91 -23.62 12.17
C LEU A 276 11.18 -22.34 12.98
N GLU A 277 12.09 -21.50 12.51
CA GLU A 277 12.50 -20.29 13.23
C GLU A 277 11.32 -19.33 13.45
N LEU A 278 10.52 -19.09 12.41
CA LEU A 278 9.32 -18.24 12.50
C LEU A 278 8.28 -18.82 13.47
N LEU A 279 8.09 -20.14 13.47
CA LEU A 279 7.18 -20.85 14.36
C LEU A 279 7.64 -20.79 15.83
N GLN A 280 8.96 -20.88 16.07
CA GLN A 280 9.57 -20.76 17.40
C GLN A 280 9.47 -19.33 17.93
N MET A 281 9.76 -18.33 17.11
CA MET A 281 9.57 -16.91 17.46
C MET A 281 8.13 -16.62 17.88
N ALA A 282 7.15 -17.26 17.22
CA ALA A 282 5.74 -17.14 17.53
C ALA A 282 5.27 -17.99 18.73
N ARG A 283 6.15 -18.78 19.35
CA ARG A 283 5.85 -19.73 20.45
C ARG A 283 4.77 -20.77 20.09
N LEU A 284 4.68 -21.11 18.82
CA LEU A 284 3.73 -22.12 18.33
C LEU A 284 4.32 -23.53 18.36
N VAL A 285 5.65 -23.63 18.43
CA VAL A 285 6.39 -24.88 18.64
C VAL A 285 7.50 -24.65 19.69
N PRO A 286 7.96 -25.69 20.39
CA PRO A 286 9.11 -25.58 21.30
C PRO A 286 10.37 -25.08 20.57
N GLY A 287 11.16 -24.29 21.30
CA GLY A 287 12.50 -23.82 20.90
C GLY A 287 13.53 -24.93 20.84
#